data_AF-A0A7L4CH00-F1
#
_entry.id   AF-A0A7L4CH00-F1
#
_cell.length_a   1.000
_cell.length_b   1.000
_cell.length_c   1.000
_cell.angle_alpha   90.00
_cell.angle_beta   90.00
_cell.angle_gamma   90.00
#
_symmetry.space_group_name_H-M   'P 1'
#
loop_
_entity.id
_entity.type
_entity.pdbx_description
1 polymer ?
#
loop_
_entity_poly.entity_id
_entity_poly.type
_entity_poly.pdbx_seq_one_letter_code
_entity_poly.pdbx_strand_id
1 'polypeptide(L)'
;ISPQFRENLQDVLPSLPAQDDHFLLKWLRARCFDLPKSEAMLRKRGLSPSVPPPWGVCGPLSLPVFLQVIRKFMSGGMCGYDREGSPIWYEIIGPLDAKGLLLSASKQDLIKNKFRDCEVLRHECERQSQKLGRKIEMVLMVYDCEGLGLKHLWKPAVDVYGEILSMFEENYPESLKRLFIVKAPKIFPVAYNLVKHFLSEDTRKKVVVLGSNWKEVLQKYIDPEQIPVEYGGTLTDPDGDPKCSSKINYGGDVPQHYYVRDQLAQQYEHTVVVTRGSSHQLEYEILFP
;
A
#
# COMPACT_ATOMS: atom_id res chain seq x y z
N ILE A 1 -4.22 26.10 15.27
CA ILE A 1 -5.06 24.89 15.56
C ILE A 1 -6.00 25.17 16.71
N SER A 2 -7.17 24.50 16.78
CA SER A 2 -8.05 24.58 17.96
C SER A 2 -7.24 24.22 19.22
N PRO A 3 -7.00 25.16 20.16
CA PRO A 3 -6.25 24.91 21.39
C PRO A 3 -6.82 23.69 22.15
N GLN A 4 -8.14 23.52 22.07
CA GLN A 4 -8.89 22.41 22.63
C GLN A 4 -8.39 21.04 22.17
N PHE A 5 -8.04 20.88 20.88
CA PHE A 5 -7.60 19.57 20.38
C PHE A 5 -6.22 19.19 20.94
N ARG A 6 -5.32 20.17 21.07
CA ARG A 6 -4.01 19.95 21.70
C ARG A 6 -4.15 19.65 23.19
N GLU A 7 -5.06 20.34 23.87
CA GLU A 7 -5.36 20.13 25.28
C GLU A 7 -5.89 18.71 25.55
N ASN A 8 -6.84 18.24 24.75
CA ASN A 8 -7.40 16.89 24.87
C ASN A 8 -6.37 15.77 24.69
N LEU A 9 -5.25 16.03 24.02
CA LEU A 9 -4.24 15.05 23.65
C LEU A 9 -2.96 15.15 24.50
N GLN A 10 -2.93 15.99 25.53
CA GLN A 10 -1.72 16.24 26.32
C GLN A 10 -1.05 14.95 26.84
N ASP A 11 -1.84 13.93 27.16
CA ASP A 11 -1.36 12.64 27.64
C ASP A 11 -0.65 11.81 26.56
N VAL A 12 -1.05 11.94 25.29
CA VAL A 12 -0.48 11.18 24.17
C VAL A 12 0.53 11.94 23.32
N LEU A 13 0.52 13.28 23.34
CA LEU A 13 1.43 14.14 22.55
C LEU A 13 2.92 13.71 22.62
N PRO A 14 3.50 13.37 23.79
CA PRO A 14 4.91 12.97 23.88
C PRO A 14 5.25 11.68 23.11
N SER A 15 4.26 10.82 22.86
CA SER A 15 4.44 9.56 22.14
C SER A 15 4.26 9.67 20.62
N LEU A 16 3.84 10.84 20.13
CA LEU A 16 3.55 11.05 18.71
C LEU A 16 4.84 11.35 17.92
N PRO A 17 4.90 10.95 16.63
CA PRO A 17 6.07 11.17 15.78
C PRO A 17 6.31 12.66 15.47
N ALA A 18 5.25 13.46 15.52
CA ALA A 18 5.32 14.90 15.33
C ALA A 18 4.21 15.56 16.15
N GLN A 19 4.50 16.74 16.69
CA GLN A 19 3.55 17.56 17.44
C GLN A 19 3.23 18.87 16.71
N ASP A 20 3.72 19.04 15.48
CA ASP A 20 3.51 20.25 14.68
C ASP A 20 2.06 20.40 14.19
N ASP A 21 1.70 21.62 13.80
CA ASP A 21 0.32 21.92 13.40
C ASP A 21 -0.12 21.09 12.18
N HIS A 22 0.77 20.84 11.23
CA HIS A 22 0.42 20.06 10.04
C HIS A 22 0.04 18.62 10.41
N PHE A 23 0.79 17.99 11.33
CA PHE A 23 0.48 16.64 11.79
C PHE A 23 -0.92 16.55 12.41
N LEU A 24 -1.25 17.43 13.38
CA LEU A 24 -2.55 17.40 14.05
C LEU A 24 -3.71 17.75 13.11
N LEU A 25 -3.48 18.65 12.15
CA LEU A 25 -4.50 19.02 11.17
C LEU A 25 -4.91 17.85 10.26
N LYS A 26 -4.04 16.88 10.00
CA LYS A 26 -4.40 15.69 9.21
C LYS A 26 -5.56 14.91 9.86
N TRP A 27 -5.48 14.71 11.17
CA TRP A 27 -6.51 13.99 11.94
C TRP A 27 -7.82 14.76 11.98
N LEU A 28 -7.74 16.08 12.17
CA LEU A 28 -8.90 16.96 12.14
C LEU A 28 -9.58 16.95 10.76
N ARG A 29 -8.83 17.15 9.67
CA ARG A 29 -9.38 17.15 8.30
C ARG A 29 -10.04 15.82 7.96
N ALA A 30 -9.41 14.70 8.32
CA ALA A 30 -9.95 13.36 8.07
C ALA A 30 -11.29 13.07 8.78
N ARG A 31 -11.66 13.87 9.77
CA ARG A 31 -12.96 13.78 10.47
C ARG A 31 -13.74 15.08 10.41
N CYS A 32 -13.52 15.91 9.39
CA CYS A 32 -14.24 17.17 9.16
C CYS A 32 -14.24 18.10 10.40
N PHE A 33 -13.12 18.14 11.12
CA PHE A 33 -12.91 18.91 12.36
C PHE A 33 -13.82 18.49 13.54
N ASP A 34 -14.41 17.29 13.51
CA ASP A 34 -15.10 16.67 14.64
C ASP A 34 -14.07 16.24 15.70
N LEU A 35 -14.00 16.97 16.81
CA LEU A 35 -12.97 16.77 17.84
C LEU A 35 -13.01 15.36 18.46
N PRO A 36 -14.16 14.84 18.97
CA PRO A 36 -14.21 13.50 19.55
C PRO A 36 -13.77 12.40 18.57
N LYS A 37 -14.23 12.46 17.32
CA LYS A 37 -13.83 11.46 16.31
C LYS A 37 -12.36 11.55 15.93
N SER A 38 -11.83 12.77 15.82
CA SER A 38 -10.42 13.02 15.51
C SER A 38 -9.51 12.48 16.62
N GLU A 39 -9.89 12.71 17.87
CA GLU A 39 -9.19 12.21 19.05
C GLU A 39 -9.22 10.67 19.11
N ALA A 40 -10.41 10.07 18.98
CA ALA A 40 -10.56 8.63 18.99
C ALA A 40 -9.72 7.96 17.89
N MET A 41 -9.67 8.55 16.69
CA MET A 41 -8.85 8.07 15.58
C MET A 41 -7.36 8.14 15.92
N LEU A 42 -6.88 9.28 16.43
CA LEU A 42 -5.47 9.45 16.79
C LEU A 42 -5.04 8.50 17.93
N ARG A 43 -5.92 8.28 18.91
CA ARG A 43 -5.67 7.34 20.02
C ARG A 43 -5.71 5.88 19.57
N LYS A 44 -6.54 5.53 18.59
CA LYS A 44 -6.59 4.19 17.98
C LYS A 44 -5.36 3.88 17.14
N ARG A 45 -4.67 4.91 16.62
CA ARG A 45 -3.44 4.75 15.83
C ARG A 45 -2.53 3.78 16.54
N GLY A 46 -2.16 2.70 15.85
CA GLY A 46 -1.18 1.76 16.38
C GLY A 46 0.14 2.51 16.55
N LEU A 47 0.48 2.85 17.80
CA LEU A 47 1.85 3.19 18.15
C LEU A 47 2.65 1.92 17.86
N SER A 48 3.24 1.78 16.67
CA SER A 48 4.28 0.77 16.50
C SER A 48 5.50 1.33 17.21
N PRO A 49 5.89 0.78 18.38
CA PRO A 49 7.18 1.13 18.95
C PRO A 49 8.20 0.61 17.94
N SER A 50 9.14 1.46 17.53
CA SER A 50 10.37 1.03 16.86
C SER A 50 10.19 0.19 15.59
N VAL A 51 9.76 0.80 14.48
CA VAL A 51 10.27 0.31 13.19
C VAL A 51 11.69 0.88 13.07
N PRO A 52 12.75 0.06 13.17
CA PRO A 52 14.09 0.58 13.00
C PRO A 52 14.18 1.21 11.61
N PRO A 53 14.83 2.38 11.50
CA PRO A 53 14.92 3.06 10.24
C PRO A 53 15.62 2.18 9.18
N PRO A 54 15.33 2.36 7.89
CA PRO A 54 15.79 1.49 6.81
C PRO A 54 17.32 1.41 6.67
N TRP A 55 18.08 2.30 7.33
CA TRP A 55 19.54 2.31 7.36
C TRP A 55 20.16 1.31 8.36
N GLY A 56 19.35 0.57 9.12
CA GLY A 56 19.80 -0.60 9.87
C GLY A 56 20.12 -1.76 8.93
N VAL A 57 21.36 -1.82 8.45
CA VAL A 57 21.92 -2.96 7.73
C VAL A 57 21.97 -4.16 8.69
N CYS A 58 20.88 -4.93 8.79
CA CYS A 58 21.04 -6.34 9.13
C CYS A 58 21.78 -6.96 7.94
N GLY A 59 23.02 -7.37 8.17
CA GLY A 59 23.81 -8.08 7.16
C GLY A 59 23.03 -9.27 6.57
N PRO A 60 23.37 -9.72 5.35
CA PRO A 60 22.60 -10.72 4.60
C PRO A 60 22.44 -12.09 5.29
N LEU A 61 23.14 -12.36 6.40
CA LEU A 61 23.24 -13.66 7.06
C LEU A 61 22.38 -13.86 8.32
N SER A 62 21.53 -12.91 8.73
CA SER A 62 20.74 -13.06 9.97
C SER A 62 19.28 -12.58 9.90
N LEU A 63 18.72 -12.41 8.70
CA LEU A 63 17.29 -12.08 8.57
C LEU A 63 16.44 -13.36 8.64
N PRO A 64 15.41 -13.41 9.51
CA PRO A 64 14.39 -14.43 9.48
C PRO A 64 13.86 -14.70 8.07
N VAL A 65 13.57 -15.97 7.75
CA VAL A 65 13.14 -16.41 6.41
C VAL A 65 11.98 -15.58 5.86
N PHE A 66 10.99 -15.24 6.68
CA PHE A 66 9.84 -14.41 6.26
C PHE A 66 10.25 -13.01 5.80
N LEU A 67 11.25 -12.38 6.43
CA LEU A 67 11.77 -11.07 6.00
C LEU A 67 12.54 -11.16 4.69
N GLN A 68 13.20 -12.29 4.43
CA GLN A 68 13.86 -12.52 3.15
C GLN A 68 12.85 -12.65 2.01
N VAL A 69 11.77 -13.41 2.23
CA VAL A 69 10.69 -13.59 1.24
C VAL A 69 10.03 -12.26 0.93
N ILE A 70 9.63 -11.52 1.96
CA ILE A 70 8.98 -10.22 1.79
C ILE A 70 9.91 -9.26 1.02
N ARG A 71 11.18 -9.14 1.42
CA ARG A 71 12.12 -8.23 0.73
C ARG A 71 12.39 -8.60 -0.73
N LYS A 72 12.33 -9.90 -1.08
CA LYS A 72 12.65 -10.40 -2.43
C LYS A 72 11.45 -10.42 -3.36
N PHE A 73 10.25 -10.73 -2.85
CA PHE A 73 9.08 -11.03 -3.69
C PHE A 73 7.88 -10.11 -3.45
N MET A 74 7.89 -9.27 -2.42
CA MET A 74 6.85 -8.26 -2.24
C MET A 74 7.13 -7.09 -3.20
N SER A 75 6.24 -6.91 -4.15
CA SER A 75 6.35 -5.88 -5.18
C SER A 75 6.29 -4.47 -4.60
N GLY A 76 6.83 -3.55 -5.39
CA GLY A 76 6.76 -2.13 -5.17
C GLY A 76 8.03 -1.52 -4.58
N GLY A 77 8.01 -0.21 -4.43
CA GLY A 77 9.13 0.54 -3.90
C GLY A 77 9.03 2.03 -4.17
N MET A 78 9.85 2.78 -3.45
CA MET A 78 9.93 4.24 -3.58
C MET A 78 10.95 4.63 -4.65
N CYS A 79 10.55 5.42 -5.64
CA CYS A 79 11.46 5.86 -6.70
C CYS A 79 11.09 7.26 -7.21
N GLY A 80 11.99 8.22 -7.01
CA GLY A 80 11.81 9.59 -7.51
C GLY A 80 10.85 10.45 -6.68
N TYR A 81 10.70 11.69 -7.11
CA TYR A 81 9.81 12.70 -6.53
C TYR A 81 8.99 13.35 -7.63
N ASP A 82 7.77 13.77 -7.31
CA ASP A 82 6.99 14.57 -8.24
C ASP A 82 7.55 16.00 -8.36
N ARG A 83 6.97 16.80 -9.26
CA ARG A 83 7.40 18.19 -9.51
C ARG A 83 7.33 19.08 -8.27
N GLU A 84 6.52 18.71 -7.29
CA GLU A 84 6.38 19.42 -6.02
C GLU A 84 7.18 18.74 -4.90
N GLY A 85 8.08 17.82 -5.21
CA GLY A 85 8.96 17.17 -4.25
C GLY A 85 8.30 16.09 -3.39
N SER A 86 7.05 15.72 -3.65
CA SER A 86 6.38 14.61 -2.97
C SER A 86 7.00 13.27 -3.41
N PRO A 87 7.32 12.36 -2.48
CA PRO A 87 7.87 11.05 -2.83
C PRO A 87 6.88 10.22 -3.65
N ILE A 88 7.41 9.38 -4.54
CA ILE A 88 6.62 8.51 -5.41
C ILE A 88 6.79 7.05 -4.99
N TRP A 89 5.66 6.36 -4.78
CA TRP A 89 5.62 4.92 -4.55
C TRP A 89 5.06 4.18 -5.76
N TYR A 90 5.77 3.16 -6.23
CA TYR A 90 5.31 2.25 -7.27
C TYR A 90 4.80 0.96 -6.63
N GLU A 91 3.65 0.46 -7.08
CA GLU A 91 3.10 -0.84 -6.69
C GLU A 91 2.86 -1.69 -7.94
N ILE A 92 3.47 -2.87 -8.02
CA ILE A 92 3.49 -3.69 -9.25
C ILE A 92 2.63 -4.94 -9.07
N ILE A 93 1.42 -4.95 -9.62
CA ILE A 93 0.41 -5.94 -9.24
C ILE A 93 0.57 -7.28 -9.96
N GLY A 94 0.71 -7.29 -11.30
CA GLY A 94 0.69 -8.53 -12.08
C GLY A 94 1.65 -9.65 -11.65
N PRO A 95 2.93 -9.35 -11.35
CA PRO A 95 3.90 -10.37 -10.94
C PRO A 95 3.81 -10.72 -9.45
N LEU A 96 2.91 -10.12 -8.68
CA LEU A 96 2.77 -10.40 -7.25
C LEU A 96 2.17 -11.80 -7.03
N ASP A 97 2.98 -12.71 -6.47
CA ASP A 97 2.51 -14.01 -6.01
C ASP A 97 1.92 -13.91 -4.59
N ALA A 98 0.70 -13.39 -4.50
CA ALA A 98 -0.01 -13.22 -3.23
C ALA A 98 -0.21 -14.56 -2.48
N LYS A 99 -0.36 -15.67 -3.22
CA LYS A 99 -0.52 -16.99 -2.62
C LYS A 99 0.79 -17.47 -2.01
N GLY A 100 1.88 -17.45 -2.76
CA GLY A 100 3.20 -17.82 -2.25
C GLY A 100 3.64 -16.96 -1.05
N LEU A 101 3.37 -15.65 -1.09
CA LEU A 101 3.61 -14.75 0.04
C LEU A 101 2.83 -15.16 1.29
N LEU A 102 1.53 -15.46 1.17
CA LEU A 102 0.70 -15.88 2.31
C LEU A 102 1.00 -17.30 2.80
N LEU A 103 1.60 -18.16 1.98
CA LEU A 103 2.11 -19.46 2.42
C LEU A 103 3.51 -19.37 3.07
N SER A 104 4.24 -18.29 2.84
CA SER A 104 5.63 -18.11 3.32
C SER A 104 5.76 -17.15 4.51
N ALA A 105 4.86 -16.18 4.62
CA ALA A 105 4.87 -15.16 5.68
C ALA A 105 3.50 -15.07 6.36
N SER A 106 3.45 -14.62 7.62
CA SER A 106 2.16 -14.37 8.26
C SER A 106 1.50 -13.13 7.69
N LYS A 107 0.16 -13.05 7.74
CA LYS A 107 -0.59 -11.83 7.41
C LYS A 107 -0.07 -10.62 8.20
N GLN A 108 0.25 -10.81 9.48
CA GLN A 108 0.77 -9.74 10.33
C GLN A 108 2.11 -9.21 9.84
N ASP A 109 2.99 -10.07 9.32
CA ASP A 109 4.29 -9.64 8.78
C ASP A 109 4.13 -8.84 7.50
N LEU A 110 3.19 -9.21 6.63
CA LEU A 110 2.86 -8.45 5.42
C LEU A 110 2.32 -7.05 5.77
N ILE A 111 1.41 -6.97 6.74
CA ILE A 111 0.86 -5.69 7.23
C ILE A 111 1.97 -4.84 7.87
N LYS A 112 2.82 -5.44 8.72
CA LYS A 112 3.98 -4.75 9.31
C LYS A 112 4.95 -4.23 8.26
N ASN A 113 5.17 -4.98 7.18
CA ASN A 113 6.01 -4.50 6.08
C ASN A 113 5.39 -3.27 5.40
N LYS A 114 4.09 -3.29 5.09
CA LYS A 114 3.42 -2.10 4.53
C LYS A 114 3.38 -0.92 5.50
N PHE A 115 3.28 -1.15 6.80
CA PHE A 115 3.44 -0.10 7.81
C PHE A 115 4.85 0.52 7.76
N ARG A 116 5.89 -0.33 7.65
CA ARG A 116 7.27 0.14 7.45
C ARG A 116 7.41 0.98 6.19
N ASP A 117 6.81 0.57 5.07
CA ASP A 117 6.84 1.34 3.83
C ASP A 117 6.22 2.74 4.01
N CYS A 118 5.11 2.83 4.75
CA CYS A 118 4.48 4.10 5.10
C CYS A 118 5.38 5.00 5.98
N GLU A 119 6.08 4.42 6.96
CA GLU A 119 7.04 5.18 7.79
C GLU A 119 8.25 5.66 6.99
N VAL A 120 8.75 4.86 6.03
CA VAL A 120 9.80 5.28 5.09
C VAL A 120 9.34 6.49 4.29
N LEU A 121 8.13 6.43 3.71
CA LEU A 121 7.55 7.54 2.96
C LEU A 121 7.33 8.79 3.82
N ARG A 122 6.90 8.63 5.09
CA ARG A 122 6.78 9.74 6.04
C ARG A 122 8.11 10.41 6.30
N HIS A 123 9.15 9.64 6.60
CA HIS A 123 10.50 10.18 6.82
C HIS A 123 11.06 10.84 5.55
N GLU A 124 10.76 10.29 4.39
CA GLU A 124 11.17 10.87 3.13
C GLU A 124 10.47 12.23 2.88
N CYS A 125 9.19 12.35 3.24
CA CYS A 125 8.49 13.64 3.24
C CYS A 125 9.15 14.67 4.18
N GLU A 126 9.60 14.26 5.36
CA GLU A 126 10.35 15.13 6.30
C GLU A 126 11.68 15.58 5.70
N ARG A 127 12.43 14.65 5.09
CA ARG A 127 13.70 14.93 4.42
C ARG A 127 13.51 15.93 3.27
N GLN A 128 12.49 15.73 2.45
CA GLN A 128 12.13 16.64 1.36
C GLN A 128 11.66 17.99 1.89
N SER A 129 10.95 18.01 3.02
CA SER A 129 10.54 19.27 3.66
C SER A 129 11.72 20.14 4.06
N GLN A 130 12.74 19.51 4.67
CA GLN A 130 13.98 20.18 5.05
C GLN A 130 14.76 20.67 3.82
N LYS A 131 14.89 19.80 2.80
CA LYS A 131 15.63 20.12 1.57
C LYS A 131 15.02 21.29 0.80
N LEU A 132 13.69 21.38 0.74
CA LEU A 132 12.97 22.37 -0.07
C LEU A 132 12.54 23.62 0.72
N GLY A 133 12.72 23.63 2.05
CA GLY A 133 12.30 24.74 2.91
C GLY A 133 10.78 24.93 2.99
N ARG A 134 9.98 23.91 2.63
CA ARG A 134 8.52 23.94 2.70
C ARG A 134 7.96 22.57 3.08
N LYS A 135 6.80 22.52 3.73
CA LYS A 135 6.20 21.26 4.19
C LYS A 135 5.82 20.37 3.00
N ILE A 136 6.39 19.17 2.96
CA ILE A 136 5.97 18.03 2.14
C ILE A 136 5.37 17.00 3.09
N GLU A 137 4.13 16.59 2.85
CA GLU A 137 3.42 15.67 3.74
C GLU A 137 2.53 14.65 3.03
N MET A 138 2.50 14.70 1.69
CA MET A 138 1.69 13.82 0.87
C MET A 138 2.56 13.08 -0.15
N VAL A 139 2.13 11.88 -0.53
CA VAL A 139 2.83 11.00 -1.48
C VAL A 139 2.01 10.79 -2.75
N LEU A 140 2.71 10.56 -3.86
CA LEU A 140 2.11 10.16 -5.12
C LEU A 140 2.30 8.65 -5.28
N MET A 141 1.24 7.94 -5.68
CA MET A 141 1.32 6.50 -5.91
C MET A 141 1.07 6.17 -7.38
N VAL A 142 1.85 5.26 -7.93
CA VAL A 142 1.67 4.68 -9.27
C VAL A 142 1.42 3.18 -9.10
N TYR A 143 0.23 2.75 -9.45
CA TYR A 143 -0.20 1.36 -9.40
C TYR A 143 -0.18 0.78 -10.80
N ASP A 144 0.77 -0.09 -11.04
CA ASP A 144 0.86 -0.86 -12.28
C ASP A 144 -0.03 -2.09 -12.17
N CYS A 145 -1.16 -2.05 -12.88
CA CYS A 145 -2.12 -3.16 -12.94
C CYS A 145 -1.93 -4.07 -14.15
N GLU A 146 -0.85 -3.92 -14.93
CA GLU A 146 -0.55 -4.88 -15.98
C GLU A 146 -0.41 -6.28 -15.38
N GLY A 147 -1.05 -7.27 -16.00
CA GLY A 147 -1.07 -8.65 -15.51
C GLY A 147 -2.03 -8.91 -14.34
N LEU A 148 -2.78 -7.91 -13.85
CA LEU A 148 -3.88 -8.14 -12.91
C LEU A 148 -4.87 -9.16 -13.51
N GLY A 149 -5.21 -10.16 -12.70
CA GLY A 149 -5.96 -11.34 -13.13
C GLY A 149 -6.54 -12.13 -11.96
N LEU A 150 -7.27 -13.21 -12.24
CA LEU A 150 -8.03 -13.99 -11.25
C LEU A 150 -7.20 -14.47 -10.05
N LYS A 151 -5.91 -14.74 -10.23
CA LYS A 151 -5.00 -15.15 -9.14
C LYS A 151 -4.96 -14.13 -7.98
N HIS A 152 -5.16 -12.85 -8.28
CA HIS A 152 -5.15 -11.76 -7.28
C HIS A 152 -6.50 -11.59 -6.57
N LEU A 153 -7.58 -12.20 -7.10
CA LEU A 153 -8.90 -12.16 -6.49
C LEU A 153 -9.13 -13.30 -5.50
N TRP A 154 -8.08 -14.07 -5.20
CA TRP A 154 -8.13 -15.12 -4.19
C TRP A 154 -8.51 -14.50 -2.83
N LYS A 155 -9.61 -14.98 -2.23
CA LYS A 155 -10.23 -14.36 -1.05
C LYS A 155 -9.23 -14.01 0.07
N PRO A 156 -8.33 -14.91 0.52
CA PRO A 156 -7.32 -14.57 1.53
C PRO A 156 -6.40 -13.40 1.13
N ALA A 157 -6.02 -13.29 -0.15
CA ALA A 157 -5.23 -12.16 -0.63
C ALA A 157 -6.02 -10.86 -0.61
N VAL A 158 -7.29 -10.91 -1.03
CA VAL A 158 -8.21 -9.76 -1.00
C VAL A 158 -8.45 -9.31 0.44
N ASP A 159 -8.69 -10.24 1.37
CA ASP A 159 -8.90 -9.95 2.79
C ASP A 159 -7.66 -9.28 3.41
N VAL A 160 -6.45 -9.81 3.15
CA VAL A 160 -5.18 -9.21 3.61
C VAL A 160 -4.97 -7.82 3.01
N TYR A 161 -5.24 -7.64 1.73
CA TYR A 161 -5.11 -6.35 1.07
C TYR A 161 -6.12 -5.32 1.62
N GLY A 162 -7.35 -5.75 1.93
CA GLY A 162 -8.35 -4.92 2.62
C GLY A 162 -7.88 -4.47 4.01
N GLU A 163 -7.22 -5.34 4.76
CA GLU A 163 -6.61 -4.99 6.05
C GLU A 163 -5.45 -3.99 5.89
N ILE A 164 -4.63 -4.13 4.84
CA ILE A 164 -3.56 -3.17 4.52
C ILE A 164 -4.16 -1.79 4.19
N LEU A 165 -5.22 -1.73 3.37
CA LEU A 165 -5.90 -0.48 3.04
C LEU A 165 -6.54 0.16 4.28
N SER A 166 -7.20 -0.64 5.12
CA SER A 166 -7.78 -0.16 6.38
C SER A 166 -6.71 0.40 7.30
N MET A 167 -5.56 -0.29 7.40
CA MET A 167 -4.40 0.20 8.15
C MET A 167 -3.93 1.56 7.61
N PHE A 168 -3.84 1.73 6.30
CA PHE A 168 -3.45 3.00 5.68
C PHE A 168 -4.42 4.13 6.05
N GLU A 169 -5.73 3.91 5.86
CA GLU A 169 -6.78 4.91 6.13
C GLU A 169 -6.88 5.29 7.61
N GLU A 170 -6.62 4.35 8.52
CA GLU A 170 -6.69 4.58 9.96
C GLU A 170 -5.44 5.28 10.53
N ASN A 171 -4.26 5.04 9.95
CA ASN A 171 -2.98 5.48 10.53
C ASN A 171 -2.29 6.61 9.77
N TYR A 172 -2.64 6.81 8.48
CA TYR A 172 -2.02 7.80 7.60
C TYR A 172 -3.08 8.69 6.90
N PRO A 173 -3.98 9.33 7.66
CA PRO A 173 -4.97 10.23 7.07
C PRO A 173 -4.30 11.33 6.27
N GLU A 174 -4.98 11.80 5.22
CA GLU A 174 -4.57 12.98 4.44
C GLU A 174 -3.13 12.90 3.89
N SER A 175 -2.61 11.68 3.69
CA SER A 175 -1.22 11.45 3.27
C SER A 175 -1.10 11.04 1.80
N LEU A 176 -2.21 10.64 1.15
CA LEU A 176 -2.23 10.43 -0.29
C LEU A 176 -2.46 11.75 -1.01
N LYS A 177 -1.58 12.09 -1.96
CA LYS A 177 -1.75 13.22 -2.89
C LYS A 177 -2.61 12.80 -4.09
N ARG A 178 -2.22 11.69 -4.72
CA ARG A 178 -2.84 11.13 -5.92
C ARG A 178 -2.40 9.69 -6.12
N LEU A 179 -3.29 8.86 -6.66
CA LEU A 179 -3.01 7.48 -7.04
C LEU A 179 -3.33 7.30 -8.52
N PHE A 180 -2.33 7.02 -9.34
CA PHE A 180 -2.51 6.69 -10.76
C PHE A 180 -2.56 5.19 -10.95
N ILE A 181 -3.67 4.67 -11.49
CA ILE A 181 -3.74 3.30 -11.98
C ILE A 181 -3.31 3.31 -13.44
N VAL A 182 -2.26 2.58 -13.79
CA VAL A 182 -1.76 2.42 -15.16
C VAL A 182 -1.99 0.99 -15.65
N LYS A 183 -2.14 0.84 -16.98
CA LYS A 183 -2.25 -0.47 -17.66
C LYS A 183 -3.36 -1.38 -17.06
N ALA A 184 -4.48 -0.78 -16.64
CA ALA A 184 -5.60 -1.50 -16.04
C ALA A 184 -6.28 -2.47 -17.04
N PRO A 185 -6.36 -3.78 -16.77
CA PRO A 185 -7.06 -4.73 -17.63
C PRO A 185 -8.58 -4.72 -17.39
N LYS A 186 -9.34 -5.41 -18.25
CA LYS A 186 -10.82 -5.49 -18.17
C LYS A 186 -11.36 -6.01 -16.83
N ILE A 187 -10.57 -6.79 -16.09
CA ILE A 187 -10.94 -7.30 -14.76
C ILE A 187 -10.80 -6.25 -13.65
N PHE A 188 -10.14 -5.12 -13.90
CA PHE A 188 -9.88 -4.08 -12.91
C PHE A 188 -11.15 -3.60 -12.16
N PRO A 189 -12.30 -3.33 -12.81
CA PRO A 189 -13.50 -2.91 -12.09
C PRO A 189 -13.97 -3.93 -11.05
N VAL A 190 -13.84 -5.24 -11.34
CA VAL A 190 -14.17 -6.31 -10.39
C VAL A 190 -13.22 -6.26 -9.20
N ALA A 191 -11.91 -6.21 -9.45
CA ALA A 191 -10.89 -6.12 -8.41
C ALA A 191 -11.09 -4.86 -7.53
N TYR A 192 -11.32 -3.71 -8.15
CA TYR A 192 -11.54 -2.45 -7.47
C TYR A 192 -12.81 -2.50 -6.61
N ASN A 193 -13.90 -3.12 -7.10
CA ASN A 193 -15.13 -3.29 -6.32
C ASN A 193 -14.93 -4.14 -5.06
N LEU A 194 -14.04 -5.13 -5.08
CA LEU A 194 -13.72 -5.94 -3.91
C LEU A 194 -12.99 -5.16 -2.82
N VAL A 195 -12.26 -4.09 -3.15
CA VAL A 195 -11.40 -3.38 -2.20
C VAL A 195 -11.84 -1.94 -1.92
N LYS A 196 -12.66 -1.34 -2.79
CA LYS A 196 -13.08 0.07 -2.68
C LYS A 196 -13.74 0.40 -1.35
N HIS A 197 -14.43 -0.56 -0.74
CA HIS A 197 -15.14 -0.34 0.52
C HIS A 197 -14.21 -0.10 1.71
N PHE A 198 -12.93 -0.50 1.62
CA PHE A 198 -11.90 -0.16 2.59
C PHE A 198 -11.32 1.25 2.40
N LEU A 199 -11.57 1.89 1.24
CA LEU A 199 -11.06 3.23 0.93
C LEU A 199 -12.03 4.31 1.40
N SER A 200 -11.50 5.38 1.98
CA SER A 200 -12.27 6.59 2.30
C SER A 200 -12.73 7.33 1.04
N GLU A 201 -13.74 8.21 1.17
CA GLU A 201 -14.16 9.04 0.05
C GLU A 201 -13.05 9.94 -0.48
N ASP A 202 -12.19 10.46 0.40
CA ASP A 202 -11.03 11.27 0.03
C ASP A 202 -10.06 10.47 -0.85
N THR A 203 -9.67 9.27 -0.42
CA THR A 203 -8.80 8.39 -1.21
C THR A 203 -9.43 8.03 -2.54
N ARG A 204 -10.73 7.67 -2.58
CA ARG A 204 -11.43 7.34 -3.83
C ARG A 204 -11.44 8.49 -4.83
N LYS A 205 -11.57 9.73 -4.37
CA LYS A 205 -11.51 10.94 -5.22
C LYS A 205 -10.10 11.19 -5.81
N LYS A 206 -9.07 10.65 -5.17
CA LYS A 206 -7.65 10.77 -5.58
C LYS A 206 -7.18 9.64 -6.49
N VAL A 207 -7.99 8.58 -6.67
CA VAL A 207 -7.73 7.49 -7.62
C VAL A 207 -8.06 7.95 -9.03
N VAL A 208 -7.08 7.88 -9.93
CA VAL A 208 -7.23 8.23 -11.34
C VAL A 208 -6.81 7.04 -12.19
N VAL A 209 -7.76 6.47 -12.93
CA VAL A 209 -7.50 5.39 -13.88
C VAL A 209 -7.08 5.97 -15.22
N LEU A 210 -5.86 5.67 -15.65
CA LEU A 210 -5.27 6.20 -16.88
C LEU A 210 -5.51 5.28 -18.07
N GLY A 211 -5.73 5.89 -19.24
CA GLY A 211 -5.89 5.19 -20.52
C GLY A 211 -4.55 4.91 -21.20
N SER A 212 -4.56 4.78 -22.52
CA SER A 212 -3.38 4.45 -23.32
C SER A 212 -2.25 5.49 -23.23
N ASN A 213 -2.58 6.76 -22.98
CA ASN A 213 -1.62 7.86 -22.84
C ASN A 213 -1.06 8.01 -21.42
N TRP A 214 -1.08 6.95 -20.60
CA TRP A 214 -0.67 7.00 -19.20
C TRP A 214 0.75 7.57 -18.99
N LYS A 215 1.71 7.23 -19.86
CA LYS A 215 3.09 7.76 -19.80
C LYS A 215 3.12 9.29 -19.89
N GLU A 216 2.42 9.85 -20.87
CA GLU A 216 2.32 11.31 -21.07
C GLU A 216 1.66 11.98 -19.87
N VAL A 217 0.63 11.35 -19.29
CA VAL A 217 -0.04 11.88 -18.10
C VAL A 217 0.90 11.88 -16.90
N LEU A 218 1.68 10.81 -16.67
CA LEU A 218 2.67 10.78 -15.58
C LEU A 218 3.70 11.92 -15.72
N GLN A 219 4.20 12.18 -16.93
CA GLN A 219 5.15 13.27 -17.21
C GLN A 219 4.59 14.68 -16.92
N LYS A 220 3.26 14.86 -16.91
CA LYS A 220 2.64 16.13 -16.49
C LYS A 220 2.81 16.42 -15.00
N TYR A 221 2.92 15.38 -14.18
CA TYR A 221 3.02 15.50 -12.72
C TYR A 221 4.44 15.27 -12.18
N ILE A 222 5.25 14.53 -12.93
CA ILE A 222 6.58 14.10 -12.51
C ILE A 222 7.57 14.48 -13.61
N ASP A 223 8.74 15.01 -13.23
CA ASP A 223 9.80 15.27 -14.20
C ASP A 223 10.33 13.95 -14.80
N PRO A 224 10.62 13.88 -16.12
CA PRO A 224 11.06 12.64 -16.76
C PRO A 224 12.29 11.99 -16.08
N GLU A 225 13.22 12.80 -15.55
CA GLU A 225 14.39 12.35 -14.80
C GLU A 225 14.07 11.69 -13.44
N GLN A 226 12.83 11.84 -12.95
CA GLN A 226 12.33 11.21 -11.72
C GLN A 226 11.45 9.98 -12.00
N ILE A 227 11.15 9.68 -13.27
CA ILE A 227 10.33 8.53 -13.68
C ILE A 227 11.26 7.47 -14.28
N PRO A 228 11.18 6.19 -13.86
CA PRO A 228 11.90 5.11 -14.53
C PRO A 228 11.59 5.05 -16.03
N VAL A 229 12.56 4.67 -16.85
CA VAL A 229 12.37 4.49 -18.30
C VAL A 229 11.19 3.54 -18.60
N GLU A 230 11.04 2.47 -17.81
CA GLU A 230 9.89 1.55 -17.87
C GLU A 230 8.54 2.29 -17.83
N TYR A 231 8.42 3.30 -16.97
CA TYR A 231 7.21 4.11 -16.78
C TYR A 231 7.17 5.37 -17.67
N GLY A 232 8.07 5.48 -18.64
CA GLY A 232 8.07 6.55 -19.64
C GLY A 232 8.91 7.77 -19.27
N GLY A 233 9.85 7.67 -18.34
CA GLY A 233 10.83 8.73 -18.09
C GLY A 233 12.20 8.44 -18.67
N THR A 234 13.22 8.95 -17.98
CA THR A 234 14.64 8.81 -18.33
C THR A 234 15.49 8.29 -17.17
N LEU A 235 14.89 7.97 -16.02
CA LEU A 235 15.61 7.44 -14.87
C LEU A 235 15.96 5.96 -15.09
N THR A 236 17.22 5.62 -14.85
CA THR A 236 17.74 4.25 -14.82
C THR A 236 18.49 4.02 -13.52
N ASP A 237 18.78 2.76 -13.20
CA ASP A 237 19.80 2.47 -12.20
C ASP A 237 21.22 2.82 -12.70
N PRO A 238 22.23 2.84 -11.81
CA PRO A 238 23.62 3.14 -12.19
C PRO A 238 24.21 2.18 -13.24
N ASP A 239 23.69 0.95 -13.33
CA ASP A 239 24.07 -0.07 -14.32
C ASP A 239 23.28 0.04 -15.63
N GLY A 240 22.36 1.01 -15.73
CA GLY A 240 21.53 1.22 -16.90
C GLY A 240 20.22 0.45 -16.91
N ASP A 241 19.83 -0.25 -15.84
CA ASP A 241 18.52 -0.93 -15.79
C ASP A 241 17.36 0.08 -15.91
N PRO A 242 16.53 0.00 -16.98
CA PRO A 242 15.41 0.93 -17.20
C PRO A 242 14.26 0.77 -16.19
N LYS A 243 14.26 -0.34 -15.44
CA LYS A 243 13.24 -0.65 -14.43
C LYS A 243 13.55 -0.06 -13.06
N CYS A 244 14.77 0.43 -12.84
CA CYS A 244 15.23 0.84 -11.52
C CYS A 244 15.03 -0.26 -10.45
N SER A 245 15.41 -1.51 -10.76
CA SER A 245 15.21 -2.67 -9.87
C SER A 245 15.96 -2.55 -8.54
N SER A 246 16.94 -1.65 -8.42
CA SER A 246 17.59 -1.30 -7.16
C SER A 246 16.65 -0.60 -6.16
N LYS A 247 15.57 0.01 -6.66
CA LYS A 247 14.59 0.79 -5.89
C LYS A 247 13.19 0.18 -5.90
N ILE A 248 12.82 -0.49 -6.99
CA ILE A 248 11.48 -1.05 -7.21
C ILE A 248 11.59 -2.56 -7.28
N ASN A 249 10.89 -3.26 -6.38
CA ASN A 249 10.76 -4.70 -6.47
C ASN A 249 9.65 -5.08 -7.47
N TYR A 250 9.95 -5.96 -8.43
CA TYR A 250 9.01 -6.39 -9.47
C TYR A 250 8.32 -7.73 -9.16
N GLY A 251 8.36 -8.18 -7.91
CA GLY A 251 7.73 -9.41 -7.46
C GLY A 251 8.34 -10.66 -8.07
N GLY A 252 7.48 -11.60 -8.47
CA GLY A 252 7.84 -12.92 -8.99
C GLY A 252 7.24 -14.04 -8.15
N ASP A 253 7.24 -15.24 -8.71
CA ASP A 253 6.73 -16.43 -8.04
C ASP A 253 7.61 -16.80 -6.85
N VAL A 254 7.00 -17.02 -5.68
CA VAL A 254 7.75 -17.38 -4.47
C VAL A 254 8.18 -18.85 -4.55
N PRO A 255 9.49 -19.17 -4.48
CA PRO A 255 9.94 -20.55 -4.49
C PRO A 255 9.37 -21.36 -3.32
N GLN A 256 8.95 -22.61 -3.58
CA GLN A 256 8.30 -23.46 -2.59
C GLN A 256 9.14 -23.73 -1.33
N HIS A 257 10.47 -23.67 -1.41
CA HIS A 257 11.34 -23.85 -0.23
C HIS A 257 11.18 -22.74 0.82
N TYR A 258 10.52 -21.64 0.48
CA TYR A 258 10.16 -20.58 1.42
C TYR A 258 8.83 -20.83 2.15
N TYR A 259 8.05 -21.82 1.72
CA TYR A 259 6.71 -22.04 2.26
C TYR A 259 6.83 -22.61 3.68
N VAL A 260 6.10 -22.01 4.61
CA VAL A 260 6.04 -22.44 6.02
C VAL A 260 4.72 -23.13 6.36
N ARG A 261 3.80 -23.20 5.39
CA ARG A 261 2.50 -23.86 5.47
C ARG A 261 2.02 -24.25 4.07
N ASP A 262 1.27 -25.35 3.97
CA ASP A 262 0.73 -25.84 2.70
C ASP A 262 -0.64 -25.22 2.36
N GLN A 263 -1.40 -24.84 3.39
CA GLN A 263 -2.75 -24.31 3.26
C GLN A 263 -3.01 -23.20 4.29
N LEU A 264 -3.95 -22.32 3.97
CA LEU A 264 -4.50 -21.36 4.92
C LEU A 264 -5.78 -21.92 5.53
N ALA A 265 -6.00 -21.67 6.82
CA ALA A 265 -7.27 -21.97 7.45
C ALA A 265 -8.39 -21.18 6.75
N GLN A 266 -9.41 -21.89 6.25
CA GLN A 266 -10.59 -21.32 5.60
C GLN A 266 -11.83 -21.76 6.37
N GLN A 267 -12.71 -20.80 6.65
CA GLN A 267 -14.05 -21.09 7.15
C GLN A 267 -14.98 -21.26 5.95
N TYR A 268 -15.69 -22.39 5.92
CA TYR A 268 -16.69 -22.68 4.89
C TYR A 268 -18.05 -22.19 5.35
N GLU A 269 -18.78 -21.53 4.46
CA GLU A 269 -20.12 -21.00 4.75
C GLU A 269 -21.17 -22.10 4.89
N HIS A 270 -21.04 -23.16 4.08
CA HIS A 270 -21.98 -24.27 4.07
C HIS A 270 -21.25 -25.61 4.10
N THR A 271 -21.77 -26.53 4.92
CA THR A 271 -21.40 -27.95 4.90
C THR A 271 -22.65 -28.74 4.59
N VAL A 272 -22.61 -29.56 3.54
CA VAL A 272 -23.76 -30.37 3.10
C VAL A 272 -23.37 -31.84 3.07
N VAL A 273 -24.24 -32.72 3.58
CA VAL A 273 -24.05 -34.17 3.50
C VAL A 273 -24.67 -34.68 2.20
N VAL A 274 -23.85 -35.27 1.33
CA VAL A 274 -24.28 -35.87 0.06
C VAL A 274 -24.31 -37.39 0.22
N THR A 275 -25.49 -37.99 0.05
CA THR A 275 -25.64 -39.46 0.16
C THR A 275 -25.03 -40.16 -1.05
N ARG A 276 -24.63 -41.42 -0.89
CA ARG A 276 -24.02 -42.22 -1.96
C ARG A 276 -24.94 -42.27 -3.19
N GLY A 277 -24.44 -41.78 -4.33
CA GLY A 277 -25.18 -41.75 -5.60
C GLY A 277 -26.04 -40.51 -5.82
N SER A 278 -26.04 -39.53 -4.91
CA SER A 278 -26.73 -38.24 -5.10
C SER A 278 -25.74 -37.12 -5.47
N SER A 279 -26.28 -35.95 -5.82
CA SER A 279 -25.49 -34.74 -6.07
C SER A 279 -26.18 -33.51 -5.44
N HIS A 280 -25.40 -32.50 -5.11
CA HIS A 280 -25.88 -31.21 -4.63
C HIS A 280 -25.38 -30.13 -5.60
N GLN A 281 -26.31 -29.30 -6.09
CA GLN A 281 -26.02 -28.24 -7.06
C GLN A 281 -26.41 -26.89 -6.47
N LEU A 282 -25.61 -25.87 -6.77
CA LEU A 282 -25.90 -24.48 -6.44
C LEU A 282 -26.18 -23.74 -7.74
N GLU A 283 -27.30 -23.04 -7.79
CA GLU A 283 -27.69 -22.23 -8.95
C GLU A 283 -27.48 -20.75 -8.62
N TYR A 284 -26.79 -20.04 -9.49
CA TYR A 284 -26.55 -18.60 -9.38
C TYR A 284 -27.12 -17.92 -10.62
N GLU A 285 -28.15 -17.09 -10.43
CA GLU A 285 -28.68 -16.25 -11.49
C GLU A 285 -27.78 -15.03 -11.66
N ILE A 286 -27.04 -14.97 -12.77
CA ILE A 286 -26.20 -13.83 -13.12
C ILE A 286 -27.01 -12.91 -14.03
N LEU A 287 -27.56 -11.85 -13.45
CA LEU A 287 -28.17 -10.76 -14.20
C LEU A 287 -27.05 -9.89 -14.80
N PHE A 288 -26.98 -9.81 -16.14
CA PHE A 288 -26.06 -8.91 -16.82
C PHE A 288 -26.45 -7.45 -16.55
N PRO A 289 -25.49 -6.53 -16.31
CA PRO A 289 -25.72 -5.11 -16.47
C PRO A 289 -25.85 -4.71 -17.95
#